data_AF-A0A9D7ANY2-F1
#
_entry.id   AF-A0A9D7ANY2-F1
#
_cell.length_a   1.000
_cell.length_b   1.000
_cell.length_c   1.000
_cell.angle_alpha   90.00
_cell.angle_beta   90.00
_cell.angle_gamma   90.00
#
_symmetry.space_group_name_H-M   'P 1'
#
loop_
_entity.id
_entity.type
_entity.pdbx_description
1 polymer ?
#
loop_
_entity_poly.entity_id
_entity_poly.type
_entity_poly.pdbx_seq_one_letter_code
_entity_poly.pdbx_strand_id
1 'polypeptide(L)'
;MRVNARFEGVAEQQVSYLATSTGLKVSDVLRDSVDFYYRHVRSQGTQLKHLSKWIGKGDSGQSDIASNIKSYLDEGLATKYGPATVRQRPAKRPNPAK
;
A
#
# COMPACT_ATOMS: atom_id res chain seq x y z
N MET A 1 -5.40 12.96 16.39
CA MET A 1 -4.99 14.32 15.98
C MET A 1 -6.14 15.27 16.27
N ARG A 2 -5.89 16.46 16.82
CA ARG A 2 -6.92 17.53 16.96
C ARG A 2 -6.68 18.57 15.88
N VAL A 3 -7.73 19.00 15.20
CA VAL A 3 -7.66 19.97 14.09
C VAL A 3 -8.63 21.10 14.40
N ASN A 4 -8.14 22.34 14.36
CA ASN A 4 -8.98 23.53 14.40
C ASN A 4 -9.07 24.08 12.96
N ALA A 5 -10.23 23.91 12.33
CA ALA A 5 -10.49 24.41 10.98
C ALA A 5 -11.61 25.46 11.05
N ARG A 6 -11.48 26.52 10.24
CA ARG A 6 -12.54 27.50 10.03
C ARG A 6 -13.11 27.28 8.63
N PHE A 7 -14.43 27.16 8.55
CA PHE A 7 -15.17 27.07 7.30
C PHE A 7 -15.90 28.39 7.09
N GLU A 8 -15.78 28.97 5.90
CA GLU A 8 -16.42 30.24 5.56
C GLU A 8 -17.13 30.10 4.20
N GLY A 9 -18.19 30.89 4.02
CA GLY A 9 -18.92 30.96 2.76
C GLY A 9 -19.56 29.64 2.34
N VAL A 10 -19.21 29.16 1.14
CA VAL A 10 -19.85 27.98 0.53
C VAL A 10 -19.63 26.70 1.35
N ALA A 11 -18.44 26.54 1.95
CA ALA A 11 -18.12 25.33 2.70
C ALA A 11 -18.96 25.22 3.99
N GLU A 12 -19.25 26.34 4.64
CA GLU A 12 -20.13 26.39 5.80
C GLU A 12 -21.57 25.98 5.44
N GLN A 13 -22.07 26.47 4.31
CA GLN A 13 -23.40 26.12 3.81
C GLN A 13 -23.52 24.63 3.47
N GLN A 14 -22.48 24.06 2.84
CA GLN A 14 -22.44 22.64 2.52
C GLN A 14 -22.46 21.75 3.77
N VAL A 15 -21.62 22.08 4.76
CA VAL A 15 -21.58 21.33 6.03
C VAL A 15 -22.92 21.45 6.78
N SER A 16 -23.51 22.65 6.81
CA SER A 16 -24.82 22.88 7.41
C SER A 16 -25.91 22.05 6.71
N TYR A 17 -25.94 22.06 5.37
CA TYR A 17 -26.87 21.27 4.59
C TYR A 17 -26.74 19.76 4.87
N LEU A 18 -25.51 19.25 4.90
CA LEU A 18 -25.24 17.84 5.18
C LEU A 18 -25.68 17.46 6.59
N ALA A 19 -25.41 18.29 7.60
CA ALA A 19 -25.86 18.06 8.97
C ALA A 19 -27.40 18.06 9.06
N THR A 20 -28.08 19.03 8.44
CA THR A 20 -29.54 19.11 8.46
C THR A 20 -30.21 17.95 7.71
N SER A 21 -29.72 17.60 6.53
CA SER A 21 -30.32 16.55 5.70
C SER A 21 -30.12 15.14 6.26
N THR A 22 -28.99 14.89 6.91
CA THR A 22 -28.67 13.58 7.50
C THR A 22 -29.13 13.45 8.96
N GLY A 23 -29.44 14.57 9.62
CA GLY A 23 -29.71 14.62 11.06
C GLY A 23 -28.47 14.38 11.94
N LEU A 24 -27.28 14.34 11.34
CA LEU A 24 -26.02 14.12 12.05
C LEU A 24 -25.47 15.42 12.63
N LYS A 25 -24.64 15.29 13.67
CA LYS A 25 -23.89 16.44 14.19
C LYS A 25 -22.81 16.83 13.19
N VAL A 26 -22.45 18.11 13.18
CA VAL A 26 -21.37 18.66 12.34
C VAL A 26 -20.06 17.88 12.50
N SER A 27 -19.73 17.46 13.73
CA SER A 27 -18.53 16.65 14.00
C SER A 27 -18.53 15.31 13.27
N ASP A 28 -19.68 14.67 13.17
CA ASP A 28 -19.83 13.35 12.57
C ASP A 28 -19.80 13.47 11.05
N VAL A 29 -20.48 14.47 10.50
CA VAL A 29 -20.41 14.82 9.07
C VAL A 29 -18.97 15.10 8.64
N LEU A 30 -18.20 15.86 9.44
CA LEU A 30 -16.80 16.15 9.14
C LEU A 30 -15.93 14.90 9.24
N ARG A 31 -16.17 14.03 10.23
CA ARG A 31 -15.46 12.77 10.37
C ARG A 31 -15.66 11.87 9.14
N ASP A 32 -16.91 11.73 8.70
CA ASP A 32 -17.26 10.90 7.56
C ASP A 32 -16.73 11.49 6.25
N SER A 33 -16.77 12.81 6.11
CA SER A 33 -16.20 13.52 4.95
C SER A 33 -14.69 13.29 4.83
N VAL A 34 -13.96 13.30 5.95
CA VAL A 34 -12.52 13.02 5.97
C VAL A 34 -12.23 11.56 5.64
N ASP A 35 -13.00 10.61 6.18
CA ASP A 35 -12.84 9.19 5.85
C ASP A 35 -13.09 8.95 4.35
N PHE A 36 -14.16 9.53 3.81
CA PHE A 36 -14.49 9.46 2.40
C PHE A 36 -13.35 10.00 1.53
N TYR A 37 -12.85 11.20 1.85
CA TYR A 37 -11.74 11.81 1.11
C TYR A 37 -10.46 10.98 1.21
N TYR A 38 -10.14 10.45 2.39
CA TYR A 38 -8.99 9.58 2.58
C TYR A 38 -9.09 8.33 1.71
N ARG A 39 -10.25 7.64 1.71
CA ARG A 39 -10.47 6.45 0.89
C ARG A 39 -10.37 6.75 -0.59
N HIS A 40 -10.95 7.88 -1.02
CA HIS A 40 -10.86 8.36 -2.39
C HIS A 40 -9.40 8.57 -2.82
N VAL A 41 -8.63 9.36 -2.07
CA VAL A 41 -7.21 9.62 -2.36
C VAL A 41 -6.37 8.34 -2.27
N ARG A 42 -6.61 7.49 -1.27
CA ARG A 42 -5.89 6.22 -1.10
C ARG A 42 -6.13 5.27 -2.25
N SER A 43 -7.34 5.23 -2.80
CA SER A 43 -7.67 4.43 -3.99
C SER A 43 -7.06 4.98 -5.29
N GLN A 44 -6.75 6.27 -5.34
CA GLN A 44 -6.07 6.92 -6.46
C GLN A 44 -4.54 6.79 -6.39
N GLY A 45 -3.99 6.57 -5.20
CA GLY A 45 -2.57 6.22 -5.03
C GLY A 45 -2.21 4.98 -5.85
N THR A 46 -0.96 4.91 -6.32
CA THR A 46 -0.36 3.93 -7.25
C THR A 46 -0.69 2.46 -6.93
N GLN A 47 -1.93 2.05 -7.15
CA GLN A 47 -2.26 0.67 -7.40
C GLN A 47 -1.80 0.40 -8.81
N LEU A 48 -0.83 -0.50 -8.94
CA LEU A 48 -0.55 -1.17 -10.19
C LEU A 48 -1.85 -1.87 -10.60
N LYS A 49 -2.72 -1.16 -11.35
CA LYS A 49 -4.08 -1.60 -11.72
C LYS A 49 -4.11 -2.94 -12.46
N HIS A 50 -2.95 -3.42 -12.92
CA HIS A 50 -2.79 -4.75 -13.50
C HIS A 50 -2.62 -5.85 -12.44
N LEU A 51 -2.16 -5.53 -11.23
CA LEU A 51 -2.00 -6.46 -10.10
C LEU A 51 -3.32 -6.73 -9.36
N SER A 52 -4.30 -5.83 -9.43
CA SER A 52 -5.62 -6.05 -8.82
C SER A 52 -6.36 -7.26 -9.41
N LYS A 53 -6.05 -7.65 -10.66
CA LYS A 53 -6.54 -8.87 -11.31
C LYS A 53 -6.05 -10.17 -10.66
N TRP A 54 -5.08 -10.07 -9.75
CA TRP A 54 -4.45 -11.19 -9.06
C TRP A 54 -4.82 -11.23 -7.57
N ILE A 55 -5.54 -10.21 -7.06
CA ILE A 55 -6.10 -10.22 -5.70
C ILE A 55 -7.20 -11.28 -5.65
N GLY A 56 -7.13 -12.20 -4.69
CA GLY A 56 -8.10 -13.30 -4.55
C GLY A 56 -7.87 -14.48 -5.50
N LYS A 57 -6.91 -14.43 -6.42
CA LYS A 57 -6.47 -15.59 -7.22
C LYS A 57 -5.49 -16.52 -6.48
N GLY A 58 -5.42 -16.40 -5.15
CA GLY A 58 -4.64 -17.29 -4.28
C GLY A 58 -5.31 -18.62 -4.00
N ASP A 59 -6.08 -19.17 -4.95
CA ASP A 59 -6.71 -20.48 -4.84
C ASP A 59 -5.74 -21.59 -5.30
N SER A 60 -4.48 -21.48 -4.86
CA SER A 60 -3.49 -22.56 -4.98
C SER A 60 -3.56 -23.53 -3.80
N GLY A 61 -4.49 -23.31 -2.86
CA GLY A 61 -4.60 -24.07 -1.61
C GLY A 61 -3.45 -23.87 -0.63
N GLN A 62 -2.53 -22.94 -0.90
CA GLN A 62 -1.33 -22.70 -0.09
C GLN A 62 -1.39 -21.31 0.53
N SER A 63 -1.82 -21.24 1.79
CA SER A 63 -1.92 -20.00 2.58
C SER A 63 -0.56 -19.36 2.88
N ASP A 64 0.53 -20.12 2.77
CA ASP A 64 1.82 -19.75 3.36
C ASP A 64 2.83 -19.25 2.31
N ILE A 65 2.41 -19.08 1.06
CA ILE A 65 3.29 -18.68 -0.04
C ILE A 65 4.01 -17.37 0.29
N ALA A 66 3.30 -16.38 0.87
CA ALA A 66 3.88 -15.08 1.20
C ALA A 66 5.00 -15.16 2.25
N SER A 67 4.86 -16.07 3.21
CA SER A 67 5.85 -16.30 4.27
C SER A 67 7.07 -17.06 3.75
N ASN A 68 6.88 -17.92 2.75
CA ASN A 68 7.89 -18.86 2.24
C ASN A 68 8.41 -18.52 0.83
N ILE A 69 8.15 -17.30 0.32
CA ILE A 69 8.55 -16.87 -1.04
C ILE A 69 10.03 -17.15 -1.31
N LYS A 70 10.90 -16.92 -0.33
CA LYS A 70 12.36 -17.14 -0.49
C LYS A 70 12.69 -18.59 -0.78
N SER A 71 12.07 -19.52 -0.05
CA SER A 71 12.28 -20.96 -0.24
C SER A 71 11.80 -21.41 -1.62
N TYR A 72 10.62 -20.95 -2.05
CA TYR A 72 10.09 -21.27 -3.38
C TYR A 72 10.92 -20.65 -4.51
N LEU A 73 11.46 -19.45 -4.31
CA LEU A 73 12.39 -18.82 -5.25
C LEU A 73 13.71 -19.59 -5.33
N ASP A 74 14.29 -19.97 -4.19
CA ASP A 74 15.54 -20.74 -4.14
C ASP A 74 15.36 -22.11 -4.80
N GLU A 75 14.25 -22.81 -4.55
CA GLU A 75 13.91 -24.07 -5.20
C GLU A 75 13.71 -23.90 -6.71
N GLY A 76 12.98 -22.85 -7.14
CA GLY A 76 12.77 -22.55 -8.55
C GLY A 76 14.06 -22.13 -9.28
N LEU A 77 14.95 -21.42 -8.60
CA LEU A 77 16.26 -21.02 -9.11
C LEU A 77 17.20 -22.23 -9.18
N ALA A 78 17.24 -23.07 -8.15
CA ALA A 78 18.02 -24.31 -8.15
C ALA A 78 17.55 -25.28 -9.25
N THR A 79 16.25 -25.36 -9.49
CA THR A 79 15.68 -26.18 -10.56
C THR A 79 16.06 -25.65 -11.96
N LYS A 80 16.02 -24.33 -12.15
CA LYS A 80 16.32 -23.71 -13.46
C LYS A 80 17.81 -23.61 -13.77
N TYR A 81 18.64 -23.37 -12.75
CA TYR A 81 20.06 -23.07 -12.93
C TYR A 81 21.00 -24.12 -12.36
N GLY A 82 20.49 -25.14 -11.67
CA GLY A 82 21.30 -26.14 -10.96
C GLY A 82 22.21 -25.50 -9.90
N PRO A 83 23.05 -26.27 -9.20
CA PRO A 83 24.11 -25.70 -8.38
C PRO A 83 25.11 -25.00 -9.30
N ALA A 84 24.90 -23.69 -9.52
CA ALA A 84 25.93 -22.83 -10.06
C ALA A 84 27.15 -22.95 -9.15
N THR A 85 28.22 -23.50 -9.71
CA THR A 85 29.58 -23.51 -9.17
C THR A 85 29.82 -22.24 -8.36
N VAL A 86 30.23 -22.41 -7.10
CA VAL A 86 30.59 -21.33 -6.19
C VAL A 86 31.56 -20.39 -6.91
N ARG A 87 31.06 -19.26 -7.44
CA ARG A 87 31.91 -18.20 -7.97
C ARG A 87 32.64 -17.62 -6.77
N GLN A 88 33.89 -18.03 -6.59
CA GLN A 88 34.81 -17.42 -5.63
C GLN A 88 34.76 -15.90 -5.83
N ARG A 89 34.41 -15.16 -4.77
CA ARG A 89 34.50 -13.69 -4.78
C ARG A 89 35.97 -13.34 -5.07
N PRO A 90 36.28 -12.60 -6.14
CA PRO A 90 37.64 -12.15 -6.36
C PRO A 90 38.05 -11.20 -5.23
N ALA A 91 39.25 -11.43 -4.68
CA ALA A 91 39.80 -10.69 -3.57
C ALA A 91 39.82 -9.17 -3.83
N LYS A 92 39.40 -8.40 -2.82
CA LYS A 92 39.35 -6.95 -2.82
C LYS A 92 40.77 -6.41 -2.96
N ARG A 93 41.08 -5.74 -4.08
CA ARG A 93 42.38 -5.08 -4.28
C ARG A 93 42.55 -3.93 -3.27
N PRO A 94 43.73 -3.76 -2.65
CA PRO A 94 43.96 -2.66 -1.72
C PRO A 94 44.04 -1.33 -2.46
N ASN A 95 43.45 -0.28 -1.87
CA ASN A 95 43.46 1.09 -2.40
C ASN A 95 44.88 1.67 -2.38
N PRO A 96 45.34 2.36 -3.45
CA PRO A 96 46.57 3.13 -3.38
C PRO A 96 46.34 4.40 -2.54
N ALA A 97 47.23 4.62 -1.57
CA ALA A 97 47.29 5.85 -0.78
C ALA A 97 47.78 7.02 -1.66
N LYS A 98 47.24 8.21 -1.39
CA LYS A 98 47.59 9.49 -2.01
C LYS A 98 49.01 9.94 -1.64
#